data_AF-A0A1Q7PAL9-F1
#
_entry.id   AF-A0A1Q7PAL9-F1
#
_cell.length_a   1.000
_cell.length_b   1.000
_cell.length_c   1.000
_cell.angle_alpha   90.00
_cell.angle_beta   90.00
_cell.angle_gamma   90.00
#
_symmetry.space_group_name_H-M   'P 1'
#
loop_
_entity.id
_entity.type
_entity.pdbx_description
1 polymer ?
#
loop_
_entity_poly.entity_id
_entity_poly.type
_entity_poly.pdbx_seq_one_letter_code
_entity_poly.pdbx_strand_id
1 'polypeptide(L)'
;MAETITLSVARYRPEFESEPTFQDYRVPYRKDWVVLDALNYIKDNLDGSLSFRWSCRMGVCGSCGMMVNGTPKLTCAAFLSDYLPGPIRVEPLQYFPVVRDLVVDISDFLRKLHKVKPWIEREEEKPLAEGEYRQTPDQLDRYKQFSMCINCLLCYAACPIYGLEGSFVGPAAIALAQRYNLDSRDQGSRD
;
A
#
# COMPACT_ATOMS: atom_id res chain seq x y z
N MET A 1 0.53 30.47 -13.93
CA MET A 1 0.48 29.12 -13.32
C MET A 1 1.87 28.80 -12.81
N ALA A 2 2.02 28.05 -11.72
CA ALA A 2 3.36 27.70 -11.22
C ALA A 2 4.09 26.85 -12.28
N GLU A 3 5.32 27.22 -12.64
CA GLU A 3 6.13 26.45 -13.61
C GLU A 3 6.77 25.22 -12.95
N THR A 4 7.01 25.30 -11.64
CA THR A 4 7.63 24.25 -10.84
C THR A 4 6.95 24.11 -9.49
N ILE A 5 7.09 22.94 -8.87
CA ILE A 5 6.69 22.66 -7.50
C ILE A 5 7.85 21.97 -6.75
N THR A 6 7.99 22.24 -5.46
CA THR A 6 9.01 21.59 -4.63
C THR A 6 8.48 20.30 -4.02
N LEU A 7 9.22 19.20 -4.18
CA LEU A 7 9.05 17.97 -3.41
C LEU A 7 10.15 17.90 -2.34
N SER A 8 9.76 17.82 -1.08
CA SER A 8 10.66 17.53 0.03
C SER A 8 10.60 16.03 0.34
N VAL A 9 11.63 15.29 -0.07
CA VAL A 9 11.61 13.83 -0.07
C VAL A 9 12.51 13.30 1.02
N ALA A 10 12.00 12.38 1.84
CA ALA A 10 12.81 11.66 2.81
C ALA A 10 13.84 10.76 2.08
N ARG A 11 15.10 10.91 2.48
CA ARG A 11 16.26 10.17 1.99
C ARG A 11 16.83 9.33 3.11
N TYR A 12 17.18 8.10 2.80
CA TYR A 12 17.86 7.23 3.75
C TYR A 12 18.67 6.18 3.02
N ARG A 13 19.98 6.23 3.19
CA ARG A 13 20.95 5.27 2.65
C ARG A 13 21.69 4.63 3.83
N PRO A 14 21.25 3.47 4.34
CA PRO A 14 21.79 2.88 5.56
C PRO A 14 23.29 2.59 5.49
N GLU A 15 23.85 2.49 4.29
CA GLU A 15 25.29 2.32 4.07
C GLU A 15 26.12 3.61 4.28
N PHE A 16 25.48 4.78 4.33
CA PHE A 16 26.14 6.10 4.47
C PHE A 16 25.59 6.96 5.61
N GLU A 17 24.33 6.75 6.03
CA GLU A 17 23.58 7.64 6.91
C GLU A 17 23.07 6.86 8.13
N SER A 18 23.17 7.46 9.32
CA SER A 18 22.64 6.88 10.56
C SER A 18 21.15 7.12 10.73
N GLU A 19 20.62 8.20 10.15
CA GLU A 19 19.25 8.69 10.32
C GLU A 19 18.71 9.20 8.96
N PRO A 20 17.39 9.10 8.70
CA PRO A 20 16.79 9.70 7.53
C PRO A 20 16.95 11.23 7.49
N THR A 21 17.18 11.77 6.30
CA THR A 21 17.27 13.22 6.04
C THR A 21 16.20 13.66 5.05
N PHE A 22 16.01 14.96 4.87
CA PHE A 22 15.14 15.51 3.83
C PHE A 22 15.97 16.18 2.75
N GLN A 23 15.57 15.96 1.50
CA GLN A 23 16.15 16.63 0.35
C GLN A 23 15.04 17.24 -0.51
N ASP A 24 15.22 18.51 -0.88
CA ASP A 24 14.28 19.25 -1.69
C ASP A 24 14.64 19.13 -3.18
N TYR A 25 13.62 18.88 -3.99
CA TYR A 25 13.72 18.80 -5.45
C TYR A 25 12.71 19.74 -6.08
N ARG A 26 13.17 20.62 -6.97
CA ARG A 26 12.27 21.38 -7.84
C ARG A 26 11.96 20.55 -9.08
N VAL A 27 10.68 20.24 -9.27
CA VAL A 27 10.21 19.49 -10.44
C VAL A 27 9.25 20.36 -11.27
N PRO A 28 9.12 20.11 -12.58
CA PRO A 28 8.10 20.75 -13.40
C PRO A 28 6.70 20.51 -12.80
N TYR A 29 5.88 21.55 -12.75
CA TYR A 29 4.49 21.39 -12.42
C TYR A 29 3.69 21.12 -13.70
N ARG A 30 2.99 19.98 -13.74
CA ARG A 30 1.95 19.70 -14.75
C ARG A 30 0.67 19.34 -14.02
N LYS A 31 -0.45 19.86 -14.48
CA LYS A 31 -1.75 19.73 -13.80
C LYS A 31 -2.21 18.27 -13.69
N ASP A 32 -1.87 17.47 -14.69
CA ASP A 32 -2.19 16.05 -14.81
C ASP A 32 -1.19 15.13 -14.10
N TRP A 33 -0.07 15.66 -13.60
CA TRP A 33 0.91 14.87 -12.87
C TRP A 33 0.42 14.50 -11.48
N VAL A 34 0.78 13.29 -11.09
CA VAL A 34 0.66 12.78 -9.72
C VAL A 34 2.03 12.75 -9.04
N VAL A 35 2.06 12.56 -7.72
CA VAL A 35 3.30 12.46 -6.93
C VAL A 35 4.26 11.42 -7.52
N LEU A 36 3.76 10.29 -8.04
CA LEU A 36 4.59 9.29 -8.69
C LEU A 36 5.32 9.82 -9.94
N ASP A 37 4.68 10.67 -10.74
CA ASP A 37 5.33 11.25 -11.93
C ASP A 37 6.47 12.18 -11.53
N ALA A 38 6.27 12.97 -10.47
CA ALA A 38 7.31 13.81 -9.91
C ALA A 38 8.49 13.00 -9.33
N LEU A 39 8.22 11.89 -8.64
CA LEU A 39 9.27 10.98 -8.14
C LEU A 39 10.06 10.33 -9.28
N ASN A 40 9.39 9.90 -10.36
CA ASN A 40 10.05 9.39 -11.56
C ASN A 40 10.88 10.49 -12.24
N TYR A 41 10.37 11.72 -12.35
CA TYR A 41 11.14 12.84 -12.89
C TYR A 41 12.42 13.09 -12.09
N ILE A 42 12.34 13.08 -10.75
CA ILE A 42 13.52 13.18 -9.87
C ILE A 42 14.50 12.07 -10.21
N LYS A 43 14.05 10.81 -10.25
CA LYS A 43 14.93 9.68 -10.52
C LYS A 43 15.60 9.75 -11.89
N ASP A 44 14.86 10.16 -12.92
CA ASP A 44 15.35 10.15 -14.29
C ASP A 44 16.26 11.36 -14.61
N ASN A 45 16.04 12.51 -13.96
CA ASN A 45 16.65 13.77 -14.39
C ASN A 45 17.47 14.49 -13.31
N LEU A 46 17.25 14.21 -12.02
CA LEU A 46 17.85 14.97 -10.92
C LEU A 46 18.73 14.11 -10.01
N ASP A 47 18.24 12.95 -9.58
CA ASP A 47 18.95 12.02 -8.70
C ASP A 47 18.52 10.56 -8.94
N GLY A 48 19.31 9.84 -9.73
CA GLY A 48 19.11 8.42 -10.03
C GLY A 48 19.21 7.48 -8.82
N SER A 49 19.77 7.94 -7.68
CA SER A 49 19.93 7.13 -6.48
C SER A 49 18.66 6.98 -5.65
N LEU A 50 17.62 7.80 -5.90
CA LEU A 50 16.35 7.77 -5.20
C LEU A 50 15.63 6.43 -5.42
N SER A 51 15.22 5.79 -4.32
CA SER A 51 14.60 4.46 -4.33
C SER A 51 13.15 4.49 -3.82
N PHE A 52 12.26 3.88 -4.59
CA PHE A 52 10.84 3.74 -4.25
C PHE A 52 10.20 2.59 -5.01
N ARG A 53 9.07 2.07 -4.50
CA ARG A 53 8.28 1.04 -5.19
C ARG A 53 7.15 1.65 -6.00
N TRP A 54 6.97 1.19 -7.22
CA TRP A 54 5.84 1.48 -8.09
C TRP A 54 5.69 0.40 -9.16
N SER A 55 4.53 0.32 -9.81
CA SER A 55 4.31 -0.60 -10.92
C SER A 55 3.16 -0.13 -11.82
N CYS A 56 1.88 -0.39 -11.46
CA CYS A 56 0.76 -0.28 -12.40
C CYS A 56 0.38 1.15 -12.84
N ARG A 57 0.74 2.19 -12.06
CA ARG A 57 0.36 3.60 -12.28
C ARG A 57 -1.17 3.90 -12.37
N MET A 58 -2.02 2.97 -11.95
CA MET A 58 -3.48 3.10 -12.08
C MET A 58 -4.25 2.71 -10.80
N GLY A 59 -3.56 2.70 -9.66
CA GLY A 59 -4.21 2.47 -8.36
C GLY A 59 -4.62 1.02 -8.04
N VAL A 60 -4.08 0.02 -8.75
CA VAL A 60 -4.52 -1.38 -8.61
C VAL A 60 -3.52 -2.30 -7.90
N CYS A 61 -2.21 -2.12 -8.10
CA CYS A 61 -1.21 -3.07 -7.56
C CYS A 61 -0.84 -2.84 -6.07
N GLY A 62 -1.22 -1.69 -5.49
CA GLY A 62 -0.89 -1.32 -4.11
C GLY A 62 0.59 -0.99 -3.83
N SER A 63 1.47 -0.99 -4.83
CA SER A 63 2.92 -0.93 -4.58
C SER A 63 3.48 0.45 -4.20
N CYS A 64 2.79 1.54 -4.56
CA CYS A 64 3.30 2.91 -4.43
C CYS A 64 2.70 3.67 -3.22
N GLY A 65 2.39 2.93 -2.14
CA GLY A 65 1.94 3.54 -0.90
C GLY A 65 3.09 4.30 -0.21
N MET A 66 2.84 5.57 0.13
CA MET A 66 3.77 6.45 0.84
C MET A 66 2.99 7.44 1.70
N MET A 67 3.67 8.14 2.60
CA MET A 67 3.09 9.30 3.27
C MET A 67 3.29 10.52 2.37
N VAL A 68 2.20 11.25 2.10
CA VAL A 68 2.19 12.51 1.35
C VAL A 68 1.56 13.57 2.24
N ASN A 69 2.33 14.57 2.64
CA ASN A 69 1.95 15.58 3.63
C ASN A 69 1.32 14.95 4.90
N GLY A 70 1.97 13.93 5.45
CA GLY A 70 1.52 13.24 6.68
C GLY A 70 0.31 12.30 6.51
N THR A 71 -0.22 12.14 5.29
CA THR A 71 -1.35 11.22 5.02
C THR A 71 -0.88 10.04 4.16
N PRO A 72 -1.22 8.78 4.48
CA PRO A 72 -0.90 7.66 3.62
C PRO A 72 -1.72 7.71 2.33
N LYS A 73 -1.05 7.70 1.18
CA LYS A 73 -1.65 7.82 -0.16
C LYS A 73 -1.00 6.84 -1.14
N LEU A 74 -1.75 6.46 -2.17
CA LEU A 74 -1.16 5.91 -3.39
C LEU A 74 -0.58 7.08 -4.18
N THR A 75 0.74 7.15 -4.34
CA THR A 75 1.37 8.27 -5.06
C THR A 75 1.00 8.34 -6.54
N CYS A 76 0.56 7.23 -7.14
CA CYS A 76 0.01 7.21 -8.51
C CYS A 76 -1.40 7.80 -8.64
N ALA A 77 -2.05 8.16 -7.53
CA ALA A 77 -3.40 8.72 -7.49
C ALA A 77 -3.48 10.00 -6.65
N ALA A 78 -2.33 10.61 -6.33
CA ALA A 78 -2.23 11.86 -5.57
C ALA A 78 -1.76 12.97 -6.52
N PHE A 79 -2.67 13.82 -7.00
CA PHE A 79 -2.35 14.85 -8.00
C PHE A 79 -1.54 15.99 -7.41
N LEU A 80 -0.53 16.49 -8.13
CA LEU A 80 0.27 17.63 -7.68
C LEU A 80 -0.58 18.89 -7.50
N SER A 81 -1.67 19.03 -8.26
CA SER A 81 -2.62 20.15 -8.15
C SER A 81 -3.23 20.28 -6.77
N ASP A 82 -3.40 19.18 -6.05
CA ASP A 82 -4.06 19.14 -4.74
C ASP A 82 -3.16 19.68 -3.62
N TYR A 83 -1.88 19.92 -3.93
CA TYR A 83 -0.86 20.31 -2.96
C TYR A 83 -0.20 21.65 -3.30
N LEU A 84 -0.75 22.42 -4.25
CA LEU A 84 -0.25 23.77 -4.54
C LEU A 84 -0.39 24.70 -3.32
N PRO A 85 0.56 25.63 -3.08
CA PRO A 85 1.76 25.91 -3.86
C PRO A 85 2.97 25.00 -3.54
N GLY A 86 2.79 23.98 -2.70
CA GLY A 86 3.84 23.16 -2.11
C GLY A 86 4.42 23.76 -0.81
N PRO A 87 5.50 23.17 -0.27
CA PRO A 87 6.15 21.96 -0.76
C PRO A 87 5.28 20.70 -0.55
N ILE A 88 5.51 19.68 -1.37
CA ILE A 88 4.94 18.34 -1.16
C ILE A 88 5.96 17.51 -0.40
N ARG A 89 5.66 17.16 0.85
CA ARG A 89 6.48 16.29 1.67
C ARG A 89 6.14 14.83 1.38
N VAL A 90 7.14 14.03 1.02
CA VAL A 90 6.99 12.61 0.69
C VAL A 90 7.91 11.78 1.60
N GLU A 91 7.32 10.83 2.31
CA GLU A 91 8.01 9.99 3.30
C GLU A 91 7.63 8.51 3.11
N PRO A 92 8.49 7.56 3.56
CA PRO A 92 8.11 6.15 3.62
C PRO A 92 6.84 5.94 4.46
N LEU A 93 6.10 4.86 4.22
CA LEU A 93 4.93 4.52 5.03
C LEU A 93 5.31 4.42 6.51
N GLN A 94 4.57 5.14 7.36
CA GLN A 94 4.80 5.12 8.80
C GLN A 94 4.51 3.73 9.40
N TYR A 95 5.18 3.45 10.53
CA TYR A 95 5.12 2.19 11.28
C TYR A 95 5.76 0.98 10.61
N PHE A 96 6.43 1.17 9.47
CA PHE A 96 7.24 0.14 8.85
C PHE A 96 8.73 0.51 8.93
N PRO A 97 9.63 -0.45 9.18
CA PRO A 97 11.07 -0.20 9.08
C PRO A 97 11.45 0.28 7.67
N VAL A 98 12.26 1.33 7.59
CA VAL A 98 12.74 1.87 6.31
C VAL A 98 13.93 1.02 5.83
N VAL A 99 13.84 0.51 4.61
CA VAL A 99 14.94 -0.23 3.95
C VAL A 99 15.89 0.76 3.28
N ARG A 100 15.34 1.69 2.50
CA ARG A 100 16.08 2.74 1.78
C ARG A 100 15.11 3.78 1.26
N ASP A 101 15.40 5.06 1.45
CA ASP A 101 14.57 6.19 0.98
C ASP A 101 13.07 5.98 1.30
N LEU A 102 12.24 5.74 0.29
CA LEU A 102 10.79 5.56 0.41
C LEU A 102 10.37 4.08 0.41
N VAL A 103 11.33 3.15 0.44
CA VAL A 103 11.11 1.70 0.48
C VAL A 103 11.07 1.22 1.91
N VAL A 104 9.99 0.55 2.28
CA VAL A 104 9.79 -0.04 3.62
C VAL A 104 9.85 -1.58 3.61
N ASP A 105 10.12 -2.19 4.76
CA ASP A 105 10.00 -3.63 4.95
C ASP A 105 8.53 -4.00 5.21
N ILE A 106 8.00 -4.92 4.40
CA ILE A 106 6.61 -5.38 4.45
C ILE A 106 6.45 -6.79 5.03
N SER A 107 7.55 -7.38 5.53
CA SER A 107 7.58 -8.77 6.00
C SER A 107 6.63 -9.02 7.17
N ASP A 108 6.47 -8.05 8.08
CA ASP A 108 5.52 -8.15 9.19
C ASP A 108 4.07 -8.29 8.68
N PHE A 109 3.70 -7.45 7.72
CA PHE A 109 2.40 -7.53 7.06
C PHE A 109 2.18 -8.88 6.39
N LEU A 110 3.13 -9.37 5.59
CA LEU A 110 3.01 -10.66 4.90
C LEU A 110 2.82 -11.83 5.87
N ARG A 111 3.57 -11.82 6.97
CA ARG A 111 3.43 -12.81 8.04
C ARG A 111 2.06 -12.75 8.71
N LYS A 112 1.56 -11.55 9.03
CA LYS A 112 0.23 -11.35 9.63
C LYS A 112 -0.90 -11.72 8.66
N LEU A 113 -0.72 -11.46 7.36
CA LEU A 113 -1.65 -11.86 6.30
C LEU A 113 -1.73 -13.39 6.16
N HIS A 114 -0.61 -14.09 6.28
CA HIS A 114 -0.60 -15.56 6.26
C HIS A 114 -1.34 -16.16 7.47
N LYS A 115 -1.20 -15.55 8.66
CA LYS A 115 -1.82 -16.06 9.90
C LYS A 115 -3.34 -16.18 9.83
N VAL A 116 -4.00 -15.39 8.99
CA VAL A 116 -5.46 -15.45 8.81
C VAL A 116 -5.90 -16.49 7.78
N LYS A 117 -4.99 -17.38 7.36
CA LYS A 117 -5.23 -18.49 6.42
C LYS A 117 -6.06 -18.06 5.20
N PRO A 118 -5.55 -17.15 4.35
CA PRO A 118 -6.35 -16.52 3.30
C PRO A 118 -6.52 -17.42 2.07
N TRP A 119 -7.08 -18.61 2.26
CA TRP A 119 -7.43 -19.60 1.24
C TRP A 119 -8.73 -20.31 1.66
N ILE A 120 -9.41 -20.96 0.71
CA ILE A 120 -10.61 -21.74 1.01
C ILE A 120 -10.18 -23.02 1.76
N GLU A 121 -10.76 -23.26 2.93
CA GLU A 121 -10.64 -24.53 3.65
C GLU A 121 -11.95 -25.33 3.54
N ARG A 122 -11.83 -26.63 3.25
CA ARG A 122 -12.96 -27.58 3.16
C ARG A 122 -12.58 -28.90 3.79
N GLU A 123 -13.54 -29.56 4.44
CA GLU A 123 -13.36 -30.90 5.01
C GLU A 123 -13.19 -31.94 3.90
N GLU A 124 -14.02 -31.83 2.86
CA GLU A 124 -13.97 -32.69 1.67
C GLU A 124 -14.05 -31.85 0.39
N GLU A 125 -13.09 -32.08 -0.51
CA GLU A 125 -13.08 -31.50 -1.85
C GLU A 125 -13.83 -32.40 -2.83
N LYS A 126 -14.64 -31.80 -3.70
CA LYS A 126 -15.28 -32.54 -4.79
C LYS A 126 -14.35 -32.68 -6.00
N PRO A 127 -14.47 -33.76 -6.79
CA PRO A 127 -13.74 -33.91 -8.06
C PRO A 127 -14.00 -32.74 -9.02
N LEU A 128 -12.97 -32.30 -9.77
CA LEU A 128 -13.10 -31.24 -10.78
C LEU A 128 -14.18 -31.56 -11.84
N ALA A 129 -14.42 -32.84 -12.13
CA ALA A 129 -15.45 -33.29 -13.07
C ALA A 129 -16.88 -32.94 -12.62
N GLU A 130 -17.11 -32.68 -11.33
CA GLU A 130 -18.39 -32.27 -10.77
C GLU A 130 -18.63 -30.74 -10.83
N GLY A 131 -17.76 -29.99 -11.52
CA GLY A 131 -17.90 -28.56 -11.80
C GLY A 131 -17.60 -27.66 -10.60
N GLU A 132 -18.01 -26.39 -10.67
CA GLU A 132 -17.77 -25.37 -9.65
C GLU A 132 -18.67 -25.50 -8.41
N TYR A 133 -18.24 -24.93 -7.28
CA TYR A 133 -19.14 -24.75 -6.14
C TYR A 133 -20.14 -23.64 -6.45
N ARG A 134 -21.44 -23.96 -6.36
CA ARG A 134 -22.51 -22.98 -6.62
C ARG A 134 -22.55 -21.91 -5.54
N GLN A 135 -22.66 -20.66 -5.97
CA GLN A 135 -22.79 -19.49 -5.11
C GLN A 135 -23.83 -18.54 -5.70
N THR A 136 -24.77 -18.06 -4.89
CA THR A 136 -25.77 -17.07 -5.32
C THR A 136 -25.16 -15.66 -5.33
N PRO A 137 -25.75 -14.70 -6.07
CA PRO A 137 -25.33 -13.30 -6.00
C PRO A 137 -25.30 -12.74 -4.57
N ASP A 138 -26.33 -13.01 -3.77
CA ASP A 138 -26.38 -12.55 -2.37
C ASP A 138 -25.26 -13.15 -1.51
N GLN A 139 -24.88 -14.41 -1.75
CA GLN A 139 -23.75 -15.03 -1.05
C GLN A 139 -22.41 -14.39 -1.43
N LEU A 140 -22.21 -14.05 -2.70
CA LEU A 140 -21.01 -13.34 -3.17
C LEU A 140 -20.95 -11.92 -2.58
N ASP A 141 -22.06 -11.19 -2.61
CA ASP A 141 -22.12 -9.79 -2.18
C ASP A 141 -21.77 -9.61 -0.71
N ARG A 142 -21.97 -10.63 0.14
CA ARG A 142 -21.56 -10.62 1.56
C ARG A 142 -20.07 -10.35 1.77
N TYR A 143 -19.20 -10.83 0.87
CA TYR A 143 -17.75 -10.70 1.05
C TYR A 143 -17.05 -9.96 -0.09
N LYS A 144 -17.74 -9.71 -1.21
CA LYS A 144 -17.16 -9.08 -2.41
C LYS A 144 -16.42 -7.79 -2.12
N GLN A 145 -16.92 -6.95 -1.20
CA GLN A 145 -16.21 -5.73 -0.83
C GLN A 145 -14.84 -6.00 -0.18
N PHE A 146 -14.77 -7.01 0.69
CA PHE A 146 -13.54 -7.37 1.40
C PHE A 146 -12.50 -8.06 0.50
N SER A 147 -12.92 -8.63 -0.64
CA SER A 147 -11.99 -9.21 -1.63
C SER A 147 -11.31 -8.18 -2.53
N MET A 148 -11.71 -6.90 -2.47
CA MET A 148 -11.12 -5.83 -3.27
C MET A 148 -9.84 -5.23 -2.66
N CYS A 149 -9.33 -5.78 -1.55
CA CYS A 149 -8.09 -5.33 -0.95
C CYS A 149 -6.90 -5.59 -1.89
N ILE A 150 -6.15 -4.54 -2.20
CA ILE A 150 -4.95 -4.59 -3.06
C ILE A 150 -3.65 -4.66 -2.24
N ASN A 151 -3.74 -4.86 -0.93
CA ASN A 151 -2.61 -4.95 -0.01
C ASN A 151 -1.65 -3.73 -0.07
N CYS A 152 -2.21 -2.53 -0.23
CA CYS A 152 -1.42 -1.29 -0.38
C CYS A 152 -0.82 -0.73 0.93
N LEU A 153 -1.12 -1.35 2.07
CA LEU A 153 -0.62 -1.00 3.40
C LEU A 153 -1.03 0.38 3.94
N LEU A 154 -1.80 1.18 3.20
CA LEU A 154 -2.22 2.51 3.66
C LEU A 154 -3.03 2.46 4.96
N CYS A 155 -3.85 1.43 5.14
CA CYS A 155 -4.61 1.23 6.38
C CYS A 155 -3.73 0.88 7.58
N TYR A 156 -2.60 0.22 7.37
CA TYR A 156 -1.60 -0.04 8.42
C TYR A 156 -0.88 1.25 8.80
N ALA A 157 -0.44 2.01 7.80
CA ALA A 157 0.15 3.32 8.03
C ALA A 157 -0.85 4.29 8.67
N ALA A 158 -2.16 4.23 8.36
CA ALA A 158 -3.15 5.10 8.98
C ALA A 158 -3.48 4.74 10.44
N CYS A 159 -3.24 3.50 10.87
CA CYS A 159 -3.71 3.00 12.16
C CYS A 159 -2.62 3.15 13.24
N PRO A 160 -2.81 4.04 14.24
CA PRO A 160 -1.81 4.22 15.29
C PRO A 160 -1.63 2.99 16.15
N ILE A 161 -2.66 2.14 16.30
CA ILE A 161 -2.56 0.89 17.07
C ILE A 161 -1.54 -0.06 16.45
N TYR A 162 -1.38 -0.08 15.12
CA TYR A 162 -0.33 -0.91 14.51
C TYR A 162 1.07 -0.41 14.86
N GLY A 163 1.25 0.91 15.04
CA GLY A 163 2.51 1.50 15.50
C GLY A 163 2.79 1.33 17.00
N LEU A 164 1.74 1.16 17.82
CA LEU A 164 1.85 1.04 19.27
C LEU A 164 1.86 -0.41 19.76
N GLU A 165 1.12 -1.30 19.10
CA GLU A 165 0.89 -2.68 19.52
C GLU A 165 1.38 -3.66 18.45
N GLY A 166 2.62 -4.16 18.60
CA GLY A 166 3.24 -5.06 17.61
C GLY A 166 2.48 -6.37 17.38
N SER A 167 1.67 -6.80 18.35
CA SER A 167 0.81 -7.99 18.27
C SER A 167 -0.45 -7.77 17.42
N PHE A 168 -0.85 -6.52 17.17
CA PHE A 168 -2.03 -6.21 16.37
C PHE A 168 -1.86 -6.72 14.94
N VAL A 169 -2.79 -7.59 14.51
CA VAL A 169 -2.75 -8.23 13.19
C VAL A 169 -2.95 -7.21 12.04
N GLY A 170 -3.68 -6.14 12.33
CA GLY A 170 -3.90 -5.02 11.42
C GLY A 170 -5.16 -5.12 10.56
N PRO A 171 -5.61 -3.97 10.02
CA PRO A 171 -6.93 -3.85 9.40
C PRO A 171 -7.10 -4.70 8.15
N ALA A 172 -6.11 -4.79 7.25
CA ALA A 172 -6.29 -5.57 6.02
C ALA A 172 -6.33 -7.08 6.29
N ALA A 173 -5.53 -7.58 7.23
CA ALA A 173 -5.58 -8.99 7.63
C ALA A 173 -6.94 -9.36 8.24
N ILE A 174 -7.53 -8.49 9.07
CA ILE A 174 -8.88 -8.70 9.62
C ILE A 174 -9.93 -8.71 8.50
N ALA A 175 -9.88 -7.73 7.59
CA ALA A 175 -10.79 -7.68 6.45
C ALA A 175 -10.66 -8.93 5.56
N LEU A 176 -9.44 -9.42 5.35
CA LEU A 176 -9.20 -10.64 4.58
C LEU A 176 -9.71 -11.89 5.29
N ALA A 177 -9.56 -12.00 6.62
CA ALA A 177 -10.17 -13.09 7.38
C ALA A 177 -11.70 -13.08 7.23
N GLN A 178 -12.31 -11.90 7.38
CA GLN A 178 -13.75 -11.73 7.25
C GLN A 178 -14.24 -12.07 5.82
N ARG A 179 -13.42 -11.79 4.80
CA ARG A 179 -13.70 -12.20 3.41
C ARG A 179 -13.86 -13.71 3.28
N TYR A 180 -13.11 -14.51 4.02
CA TYR A 180 -13.20 -15.98 3.99
C TYR A 180 -14.33 -16.48 4.89
N ASN A 181 -14.47 -15.94 6.10
CA ASN A 181 -15.57 -16.28 7.02
C ASN A 181 -16.97 -16.10 6.43
N LEU A 182 -17.13 -15.14 5.51
CA LEU A 182 -18.40 -14.84 4.85
C LEU A 182 -18.59 -15.59 3.52
N ASP A 183 -17.59 -16.31 3.02
CA ASP A 183 -17.67 -17.06 1.77
C ASP A 183 -18.41 -18.37 1.98
N SER A 184 -19.53 -18.58 1.29
CA SER A 184 -20.34 -19.80 1.41
C SER A 184 -19.61 -21.09 0.99
N ARG A 185 -18.43 -20.96 0.39
CA ARG A 185 -17.58 -22.09 -0.03
C ARG A 185 -16.56 -22.50 1.04
N ASP A 186 -16.31 -21.63 2.01
CA ASP A 186 -15.35 -21.87 3.08
C ASP A 186 -15.99 -22.60 4.27
N GLN A 187 -15.26 -23.53 4.88
CA GLN A 187 -15.65 -24.31 6.05
C GLN A 187 -14.64 -24.17 7.20
N GLY A 188 -13.62 -23.32 7.04
CA GLY A 188 -12.51 -23.14 7.98
C GLY A 188 -12.85 -22.30 9.21
N SER A 189 -14.02 -21.67 9.25
CA SER A 189 -14.47 -20.89 10.42
C SER A 189 -14.87 -21.73 11.65
N ARG A 190 -14.61 -23.04 11.61
CA ARG A 190 -14.81 -23.96 12.74
C ARG A 190 -13.52 -23.93 13.57
N ASP A 191 -13.51 -23.01 14.54
CA ASP A 191 -12.52 -22.72 15.61
C ASP A 191 -11.94 -21.29 15.55
#